data_AF-A0A7S4G3Y2-F1
#
_entry.id   AF-A0A7S4G3Y2-F1
#
_cell.length_a   1.000
_cell.length_b   1.000
_cell.length_c   1.000
_cell.angle_alpha   90.00
_cell.angle_beta   90.00
_cell.angle_gamma   90.00
#
_symmetry.space_group_name_H-M   'P 1'
#
loop_
_entity.id
_entity.type
_entity.pdbx_description
1 polymer ?
#
loop_
_entity_poly.entity_id
_entity_poly.type
_entity_poly.pdbx_seq_one_letter_code
_entity_poly.pdbx_strand_id
1 'polypeptide(L)'
;WQEPDAGFGPDRFAPSARPRSKLEGLRGNVGWKVAQRDNRIHADARTSLMSSGLFMVGFLGALLGFCLGNGCYVTPTIALMSTSGTQSRSCERWRRLKCALLTYRLQYNDLNVPSRFVIPNSRDWAEDLWGMKLGSTVSGIRNKGSYSEYRAELEEMGFSFDSQRAVHGWEKVSRALLTYKSLHGDLLVPKDFLIPNSTDWAEDLCYMQLGVTVDSIRNKACWSTHRAELEEMGFSFDSQLIRHGWEKVKRALLRYKSLHEDLLVPNDFVIPNGHDWAEDLWGMQLGVTASHIRNKSSYSTFKPQLEEMGFS
;
A
#
# COMPACT_ATOMS: atom_id res chain seq x y z
N TRP A 1 49.76 40.77 -46.29
CA TRP A 1 50.07 39.73 -45.28
C TRP A 1 48.86 39.61 -44.37
N GLN A 2 48.16 38.47 -44.51
CA GLN A 2 47.14 37.87 -43.62
C GLN A 2 46.02 38.74 -42.99
N GLU A 3 44.77 38.47 -43.41
CA GLU A 3 43.57 38.48 -42.55
C GLU A 3 43.41 37.08 -41.87
N PRO A 4 42.36 36.73 -41.08
CA PRO A 4 41.14 37.46 -40.65
C PRO A 4 40.66 37.20 -39.18
N ASP A 5 39.49 37.78 -38.88
CA ASP A 5 38.31 37.16 -38.21
C ASP A 5 37.77 37.69 -36.85
N ALA A 6 36.60 38.32 -36.99
CA ALA A 6 35.28 38.00 -36.40
C ALA A 6 34.96 38.29 -34.92
N GLY A 7 33.79 38.94 -34.72
CA GLY A 7 33.03 38.87 -33.47
C GLY A 7 32.04 40.01 -33.21
N PHE A 8 30.84 39.94 -33.82
CA PHE A 8 29.68 40.80 -33.57
C PHE A 8 29.11 40.67 -32.14
N GLY A 9 28.56 41.77 -31.60
CA GLY A 9 27.60 41.76 -30.50
C GLY A 9 26.90 43.11 -30.36
N PRO A 10 25.56 43.16 -30.18
CA PRO A 10 24.90 44.37 -29.70
C PRO A 10 24.09 44.12 -28.42
N ASP A 11 24.20 45.08 -27.48
CA ASP A 11 23.10 45.86 -26.85
C ASP A 11 21.83 45.11 -26.35
N ARG A 12 21.19 45.41 -25.21
CA ARG A 12 21.16 46.57 -24.32
C ARG A 12 20.10 46.30 -23.20
N PHE A 13 20.11 47.15 -22.17
CA PHE A 13 19.00 47.54 -21.26
C PHE A 13 18.59 46.66 -20.05
N ALA A 14 19.17 47.03 -18.90
CA ALA A 14 18.58 47.64 -17.69
C ALA A 14 17.17 47.24 -17.14
N PRO A 15 16.98 47.32 -15.79
CA PRO A 15 15.79 46.84 -15.06
C PRO A 15 14.75 47.93 -14.74
N SER A 16 13.49 47.55 -14.45
CA SER A 16 12.53 48.45 -13.80
C SER A 16 11.57 47.72 -12.86
N ALA A 17 11.49 48.25 -11.64
CA ALA A 17 10.66 47.82 -10.51
C ALA A 17 9.19 48.27 -10.61
N ARG A 18 8.29 47.57 -9.89
CA ARG A 18 7.15 48.12 -9.09
C ARG A 18 6.32 46.99 -8.40
N PRO A 19 5.41 47.25 -7.43
CA PRO A 19 5.71 47.49 -6.02
C PRO A 19 4.88 46.60 -5.04
N ARG A 20 5.11 46.77 -3.72
CA ARG A 20 4.46 46.08 -2.59
C ARG A 20 3.51 47.01 -1.81
N SER A 21 2.58 46.38 -1.06
CA SER A 21 1.64 46.89 -0.03
C SER A 21 0.25 47.31 -0.55
N LYS A 22 -0.88 46.99 0.09
CA LYS A 22 -1.25 46.98 1.54
C LYS A 22 -2.58 46.19 1.71
N LEU A 23 -2.62 45.09 2.48
CA LEU A 23 -3.16 44.91 3.85
C LEU A 23 -4.64 45.28 4.13
N GLU A 24 -5.28 44.38 4.91
CA GLU A 24 -6.58 44.41 5.63
C GLU A 24 -7.73 43.69 4.92
N GLY A 25 -8.44 42.73 5.50
CA GLY A 25 -8.41 42.06 6.81
C GLY A 25 -9.48 40.97 6.81
N LEU A 26 -9.45 40.05 7.79
CA LEU A 26 -10.62 39.49 8.49
C LEU A 26 -10.13 38.34 9.39
N ARG A 27 -10.22 38.59 10.70
CA ARG A 27 -10.11 37.58 11.75
C ARG A 27 -11.32 36.64 11.66
N GLY A 28 -11.06 35.34 11.60
CA GLY A 28 -12.05 34.29 11.79
C GLY A 28 -11.48 33.23 12.72
N ASN A 29 -11.78 33.39 14.01
CA ASN A 29 -11.40 32.50 15.09
C ASN A 29 -12.29 31.24 15.04
N VAL A 30 -11.72 30.06 14.82
CA VAL A 30 -12.42 28.78 15.03
C VAL A 30 -11.46 27.80 15.68
N GLY A 31 -11.54 27.76 17.01
CA GLY A 31 -10.89 26.73 17.83
C GLY A 31 -11.65 25.42 17.70
N TRP A 32 -10.94 24.36 17.33
CA TRP A 32 -11.47 23.01 17.36
C TRP A 32 -11.12 22.38 18.72
N LYS A 33 -12.14 22.22 19.57
CA LYS A 33 -12.07 21.44 20.79
C LYS A 33 -11.90 19.97 20.42
N VAL A 34 -10.78 19.38 20.86
CA VAL A 34 -10.53 17.94 20.85
C VAL A 34 -11.50 17.30 21.86
N ALA A 35 -12.49 16.56 21.35
CA ALA A 35 -13.34 15.70 22.17
C ALA A 35 -12.60 14.38 22.41
N GLN A 36 -12.07 14.20 23.63
CA GLN A 36 -11.62 12.91 24.13
C GLN A 36 -12.83 11.97 24.25
N ARG A 37 -12.78 10.80 23.62
CA ARG A 37 -13.70 9.69 23.92
C ARG A 37 -12.97 8.69 24.80
N ASP A 38 -13.41 8.64 26.05
CA ASP A 38 -13.09 7.60 27.03
C ASP A 38 -13.56 6.24 26.52
N ASN A 39 -12.62 5.31 26.33
CA ASN A 39 -12.93 3.92 26.01
C ASN A 39 -12.95 3.12 27.33
N ARG A 40 -14.09 3.15 28.02
CA ARG A 40 -14.32 2.37 29.24
C ARG A 40 -14.76 0.96 28.84
N ILE A 41 -13.86 0.00 29.03
CA ILE A 41 -14.10 -1.44 28.83
C ILE A 41 -15.05 -1.92 29.93
N HIS A 42 -16.22 -2.43 29.53
CA HIS A 42 -17.08 -3.24 30.40
C HIS A 42 -16.49 -4.65 30.50
N ALA A 43 -16.06 -5.00 31.70
CA ALA A 43 -15.91 -6.39 32.13
C ALA A 43 -17.30 -6.91 32.49
N ASP A 44 -17.71 -8.04 31.92
CA ASP A 44 -18.80 -8.83 32.49
C ASP A 44 -18.49 -10.31 32.46
N ALA A 45 -18.99 -10.96 33.51
CA ALA A 45 -18.47 -12.15 34.11
C ALA A 45 -19.07 -13.45 33.54
N ARG A 46 -18.30 -14.52 33.78
CA ARG A 46 -18.64 -15.94 33.69
C ARG A 46 -19.93 -16.29 34.44
N THR A 47 -20.70 -17.25 33.90
CA THR A 47 -21.24 -18.47 34.54
C THR A 47 -22.29 -19.08 33.61
N SER A 48 -22.15 -20.31 33.12
CA SER A 48 -22.75 -21.59 33.60
C SER A 48 -22.90 -22.46 32.32
N LEU A 49 -22.96 -23.79 32.24
CA LEU A 49 -23.28 -24.88 33.16
C LEU A 49 -22.85 -26.21 32.49
N MET A 50 -22.80 -27.24 33.31
CA MET A 50 -22.36 -28.63 33.10
C MET A 50 -23.15 -29.48 32.09
N SER A 51 -22.48 -30.48 31.49
CA SER A 51 -23.01 -31.82 31.17
C SER A 51 -21.85 -32.71 30.69
N SER A 52 -21.32 -33.62 31.52
CA SER A 52 -21.78 -35.00 31.77
C SER A 52 -21.46 -35.98 30.63
N GLY A 53 -20.70 -37.04 30.94
CA GLY A 53 -20.62 -38.23 30.08
C GLY A 53 -19.32 -39.02 30.18
N LEU A 54 -19.09 -39.73 31.29
CA LEU A 54 -18.22 -40.90 31.34
C LEU A 54 -18.80 -42.01 30.44
N PHE A 55 -18.00 -42.56 29.53
CA PHE A 55 -18.22 -43.87 28.90
C PHE A 55 -16.84 -44.50 28.69
N MET A 56 -16.46 -45.49 29.50
CA MET A 56 -16.74 -46.93 29.38
C MET A 56 -15.48 -47.66 28.91
N VAL A 57 -14.90 -48.41 29.84
CA VAL A 57 -13.76 -49.31 29.65
C VAL A 57 -14.33 -50.73 29.58
N GLY A 58 -13.91 -51.53 28.61
CA GLY A 58 -13.83 -52.98 28.78
C GLY A 58 -14.44 -53.86 27.68
N PHE A 59 -13.79 -55.04 27.56
CA PHE A 59 -14.20 -56.32 26.94
C PHE A 59 -13.85 -56.51 25.45
N LEU A 60 -13.31 -57.65 24.97
CA LEU A 60 -12.75 -58.89 25.56
C LEU A 60 -12.24 -59.79 24.40
N GLY A 61 -11.34 -60.74 24.69
CA GLY A 61 -11.20 -62.05 23.99
C GLY A 61 -9.95 -62.21 23.11
N ALA A 62 -8.85 -62.91 23.49
CA ALA A 62 -8.67 -64.34 23.84
C ALA A 62 -9.00 -65.29 22.66
N LEU A 63 -8.26 -66.36 22.29
CA LEU A 63 -7.10 -67.11 22.78
C LEU A 63 -6.75 -68.15 21.68
N LEU A 64 -5.49 -68.61 21.61
CA LEU A 64 -5.05 -70.03 21.46
C LEU A 64 -3.65 -70.13 20.82
N GLY A 65 -2.76 -70.95 21.39
CA GLY A 65 -1.64 -71.54 20.65
C GLY A 65 -0.32 -71.62 21.40
N PHE A 66 -0.04 -72.79 21.98
CA PHE A 66 1.11 -73.16 22.80
C PHE A 66 2.29 -73.67 21.94
N CYS A 67 3.52 -73.35 22.40
CA CYS A 67 4.74 -74.18 22.39
C CYS A 67 5.86 -74.10 21.33
N LEU A 68 7.07 -73.87 21.91
CA LEU A 68 8.43 -74.37 21.65
C LEU A 68 9.23 -73.87 20.44
N GLY A 69 10.41 -73.30 20.75
CA GLY A 69 11.54 -73.29 19.82
C GLY A 69 12.48 -72.09 19.98
N ASN A 70 13.67 -72.32 20.52
CA ASN A 70 14.77 -71.37 20.60
C ASN A 70 15.12 -70.75 19.24
N GLY A 71 15.37 -69.44 19.21
CA GLY A 71 16.00 -68.80 18.04
C GLY A 71 15.81 -67.29 18.00
N CYS A 72 16.92 -66.58 18.13
CA CYS A 72 17.10 -65.14 17.91
C CYS A 72 16.24 -64.57 16.79
N TYR A 73 15.59 -63.41 16.97
CA TYR A 73 15.65 -62.29 16.03
C TYR A 73 15.31 -60.97 16.73
N VAL A 74 16.13 -59.99 16.43
CA VAL A 74 16.14 -58.63 16.96
C VAL A 74 15.13 -57.79 16.19
N THR A 75 14.63 -56.74 16.86
CA THR A 75 13.84 -55.59 16.38
C THR A 75 12.32 -55.68 16.54
N PRO A 76 11.74 -54.56 17.02
CA PRO A 76 10.94 -53.78 16.09
C PRO A 76 11.55 -52.39 15.93
N THR A 77 11.89 -52.06 14.69
CA THR A 77 12.18 -50.71 14.23
C THR A 77 10.92 -49.87 14.40
N ILE A 78 10.77 -49.19 15.54
CA ILE A 78 9.93 -48.01 15.61
C ILE A 78 10.65 -46.94 14.79
N ALA A 79 10.23 -46.80 13.53
CA ALA A 79 10.57 -45.67 12.69
C ALA A 79 10.02 -44.40 13.36
N LEU A 80 10.85 -43.80 14.20
CA LEU A 80 10.65 -42.49 14.78
C LEU A 80 10.76 -41.49 13.62
N MET A 81 9.63 -41.22 12.97
CA MET A 81 9.50 -40.18 11.95
C MET A 81 9.93 -38.85 12.58
N SER A 82 11.15 -38.42 12.25
CA SER A 82 11.72 -37.12 12.59
C SER A 82 10.98 -36.02 11.83
N THR A 83 9.79 -35.65 12.28
CA THR A 83 9.08 -34.42 11.87
C THR A 83 9.35 -33.25 12.83
N SER A 84 10.04 -33.51 13.95
CA SER A 84 10.32 -32.52 15.01
C SER A 84 11.37 -31.46 14.64
N GLY A 85 12.27 -31.73 13.69
CA GLY A 85 13.42 -30.86 13.39
C GLY A 85 13.09 -29.59 12.59
N THR A 86 12.07 -29.61 11.73
CA THR A 86 11.69 -28.48 10.87
C THR A 86 10.78 -27.48 11.58
N GLN A 87 9.82 -27.97 12.37
CA GLN A 87 8.88 -27.12 13.11
C GLN A 87 9.55 -26.42 14.31
N SER A 88 10.46 -27.12 15.01
CA SER A 88 11.26 -26.57 16.10
C SER A 88 12.14 -25.41 15.66
N ARG A 89 12.78 -25.52 14.49
CA ARG A 89 13.64 -24.46 13.92
C ARG A 89 12.87 -23.21 13.48
N SER A 90 11.64 -23.37 12.99
CA SER A 90 10.79 -22.23 12.62
C SER A 90 10.35 -21.43 13.84
N CYS A 91 9.89 -22.13 14.88
CA CYS A 91 9.48 -21.53 16.15
C CYS A 91 10.63 -20.78 16.84
N GLU A 92 11.84 -21.36 16.84
CA GLU A 92 13.01 -20.72 17.44
C GLU A 92 13.46 -19.45 16.66
N ARG A 93 13.38 -19.48 15.33
CA ARG A 93 13.65 -18.27 14.52
C ARG A 93 12.62 -17.18 14.78
N TRP A 94 11.35 -17.54 14.92
CA TRP A 94 10.28 -16.61 15.27
C TRP A 94 10.51 -16.01 16.66
N ARG A 95 10.82 -16.84 17.67
CA ARG A 95 11.11 -16.40 19.04
C ARG A 95 12.23 -15.35 19.07
N ARG A 96 13.34 -15.62 18.38
CA ARG A 96 14.48 -14.69 18.28
C ARG A 96 14.11 -13.38 17.57
N LEU A 97 13.36 -13.46 16.46
CA LEU A 97 12.88 -12.28 15.75
C LEU A 97 11.93 -11.44 16.62
N LYS A 98 11.01 -12.09 17.34
CA LYS A 98 10.06 -11.44 18.25
C LYS A 98 10.80 -10.69 19.36
N CYS A 99 11.78 -11.34 20.01
CA CYS A 99 12.65 -10.69 20.99
C CYS A 99 13.38 -9.49 20.38
N ALA A 100 13.99 -9.64 19.21
CA ALA A 100 14.70 -8.55 18.55
C ALA A 100 13.79 -7.34 18.21
N LEU A 101 12.56 -7.59 17.74
CA LEU A 101 11.60 -6.53 17.45
C LEU A 101 11.15 -5.80 18.72
N LEU A 102 10.88 -6.53 19.81
CA LEU A 102 10.51 -5.93 21.09
C LEU A 102 11.64 -5.09 21.68
N THR A 103 12.89 -5.58 21.63
CA THR A 103 14.07 -4.80 22.06
C THR A 103 14.24 -3.55 21.21
N TYR A 104 14.09 -3.66 19.89
CA TYR A 104 14.14 -2.50 19.00
C TYR A 104 13.07 -1.46 19.38
N ARG A 105 11.83 -1.90 19.59
CA ARG A 105 10.73 -1.03 20.00
C ARG A 105 11.00 -0.35 21.34
N LEU A 106 11.58 -1.04 22.32
CA LEU A 106 11.94 -0.44 23.59
C LEU A 106 13.00 0.66 23.44
N GLN A 107 13.95 0.48 22.52
CA GLN A 107 15.05 1.41 22.32
C GLN A 107 14.66 2.63 21.47
N TYR A 108 13.88 2.43 20.42
CA TYR A 108 13.57 3.46 19.41
C TYR A 108 12.11 3.92 19.42
N ASN A 109 11.26 3.30 20.25
CA ASN A 109 9.83 3.57 20.36
C ASN A 109 9.04 3.39 19.04
N ASP A 110 9.59 2.65 18.07
CA ASP A 110 8.92 2.28 16.83
C ASP A 110 9.38 0.88 16.36
N LEU A 111 8.78 0.37 15.27
CA LEU A 111 9.18 -0.87 14.61
C LEU A 111 9.65 -0.62 13.17
N ASN A 112 10.16 0.58 12.92
CA ASN A 112 10.61 1.05 11.61
C ASN A 112 12.09 0.76 11.42
N VAL A 113 12.43 -0.52 11.49
CA VAL A 113 13.83 -0.97 11.41
C VAL A 113 14.43 -0.63 10.03
N PRO A 114 15.54 0.13 9.96
CA PRO A 114 16.24 0.42 8.71
C PRO A 114 16.69 -0.86 8.02
N SER A 115 16.61 -0.92 6.68
CA SER A 115 16.91 -2.14 5.91
C SER A 115 18.32 -2.72 6.12
N ARG A 116 19.29 -1.85 6.45
CA ARG A 116 20.68 -2.23 6.73
C ARG A 116 20.99 -2.42 8.22
N PHE A 117 20.00 -2.29 9.10
CA PHE A 117 20.20 -2.43 10.53
C PHE A 117 20.62 -3.86 10.89
N VAL A 118 21.75 -3.95 11.58
CA VAL A 118 22.30 -5.19 12.14
C VAL A 118 22.39 -4.99 13.64
N ILE A 119 21.94 -5.98 14.40
CA ILE A 119 21.94 -5.91 15.86
C ILE A 119 23.39 -5.78 16.36
N PRO A 120 23.74 -4.71 17.10
CA PRO A 120 25.08 -4.51 17.61
C PRO A 120 25.39 -5.45 18.77
N ASN A 121 26.67 -5.70 19.00
CA ASN A 121 27.15 -6.45 20.17
C ASN A 121 27.10 -5.54 21.41
N SER A 122 25.89 -5.21 21.89
CA SER A 122 25.65 -4.40 23.09
C SER A 122 24.91 -5.21 24.14
N ARG A 123 25.07 -4.82 25.41
CA ARG A 123 24.35 -5.38 26.56
C ARG A 123 22.83 -5.19 26.48
N ASP A 124 22.38 -4.25 25.64
CA ASP A 124 20.96 -3.99 25.41
C ASP A 124 20.28 -5.13 24.62
N TRP A 125 21.08 -5.96 23.95
CA TRP A 125 20.62 -7.05 23.10
C TRP A 125 21.11 -8.38 23.66
N ALA A 126 20.26 -9.40 23.62
CA ALA A 126 20.66 -10.75 23.98
C ALA A 126 21.78 -11.25 23.06
N GLU A 127 22.75 -11.99 23.61
CA GLU A 127 23.96 -12.42 22.89
C GLU A 127 23.64 -13.28 21.66
N ASP A 128 22.55 -14.04 21.72
CA ASP A 128 22.07 -14.87 20.62
C ASP A 128 21.46 -14.05 19.47
N LEU A 129 21.23 -12.75 19.64
CA LEU A 129 20.71 -11.84 18.61
C LEU A 129 21.80 -11.02 17.92
N TRP A 130 23.00 -10.98 18.49
CA TRP A 130 24.12 -10.22 17.96
C TRP A 130 24.46 -10.60 16.52
N GLY A 131 24.67 -9.60 15.67
CA GLY A 131 24.95 -9.79 14.24
C GLY A 131 23.74 -10.20 13.39
N MET A 132 22.55 -10.36 13.98
CA MET A 132 21.34 -10.60 13.20
C MET A 132 21.02 -9.38 12.31
N LYS A 133 20.81 -9.64 11.02
CA LYS A 133 20.40 -8.63 10.03
C LYS A 133 18.90 -8.30 10.15
N LEU A 134 18.50 -7.79 11.31
CA LEU A 134 17.10 -7.51 11.64
C LEU A 134 16.41 -6.63 10.58
N GLY A 135 17.11 -5.63 10.06
CA GLY A 135 16.60 -4.77 8.98
C GLY A 135 16.24 -5.51 7.70
N SER A 136 17.09 -6.46 7.29
CA SER A 136 16.83 -7.30 6.12
C SER A 136 15.66 -8.25 6.36
N THR A 137 15.53 -8.79 7.58
CA THR A 137 14.40 -9.66 7.95
C THR A 137 13.09 -8.88 7.93
N VAL A 138 13.05 -7.70 8.54
CA VAL A 138 11.89 -6.79 8.53
C VAL A 138 11.51 -6.39 7.11
N SER A 139 12.50 -6.11 6.25
CA SER A 139 12.24 -5.87 4.82
C SER A 139 11.65 -7.10 4.12
N GLY A 140 12.10 -8.31 4.46
CA GLY A 140 11.53 -9.57 3.98
C GLY A 140 10.08 -9.77 4.41
N ILE A 141 9.73 -9.46 5.66
CA ILE A 141 8.35 -9.50 6.17
C ILE A 141 7.46 -8.55 5.34
N ARG A 142 7.91 -7.31 5.12
CA ARG A 142 7.15 -6.28 4.40
C ARG A 142 7.00 -6.56 2.90
N ASN A 143 8.07 -7.03 2.24
CA ASN A 143 8.12 -7.10 0.77
C ASN A 143 7.92 -8.51 0.20
N LYS A 144 8.22 -9.56 0.97
CA LYS A 144 8.22 -10.95 0.50
C LYS A 144 7.23 -11.85 1.23
N GLY A 145 6.45 -11.30 2.17
CA GLY A 145 5.51 -12.06 2.99
C GLY A 145 6.19 -13.09 3.91
N SER A 146 7.46 -12.90 4.27
CA SER A 146 8.12 -13.77 5.24
C SER A 146 7.40 -13.70 6.60
N TYR A 147 7.28 -14.83 7.30
CA TYR A 147 6.55 -14.92 8.59
C TYR A 147 5.06 -14.56 8.49
N SER A 148 4.42 -14.81 7.34
CA SER A 148 2.98 -14.58 7.13
C SER A 148 2.08 -15.30 8.14
N GLU A 149 2.53 -16.45 8.63
CA GLU A 149 1.86 -17.26 9.64
C GLU A 149 1.81 -16.58 11.02
N TYR A 150 2.71 -15.62 11.28
CA TYR A 150 2.78 -14.84 12.52
C TYR A 150 2.20 -13.43 12.35
N ARG A 151 1.41 -13.21 11.30
CA ARG A 151 0.87 -11.88 10.98
C ARG A 151 0.09 -11.25 12.15
N ALA A 152 -0.80 -12.01 12.79
CA ALA A 152 -1.60 -11.51 13.91
C ALA A 152 -0.72 -11.07 15.10
N GLU A 153 0.31 -11.84 15.44
CA GLU A 153 1.25 -11.48 16.51
C GLU A 153 2.08 -10.24 16.16
N LEU A 154 2.48 -10.09 14.89
CA LEU A 154 3.16 -8.89 14.41
C LEU A 154 2.25 -7.65 14.55
N GLU A 155 0.99 -7.74 14.13
CA GLU A 155 0.02 -6.67 14.28
C GLU A 155 -0.24 -6.33 15.76
N GLU A 156 -0.35 -7.32 16.64
CA GLU A 156 -0.52 -7.14 18.10
C GLU A 156 0.67 -6.39 18.73
N MET A 157 1.89 -6.65 18.27
CA MET A 157 3.08 -5.92 18.72
C MET A 157 3.17 -4.49 18.15
N GLY A 158 2.23 -4.08 17.29
CA GLY A 158 2.22 -2.78 16.62
C GLY A 158 3.09 -2.73 15.38
N PHE A 159 3.46 -3.88 14.80
CA PHE A 159 4.27 -3.92 13.58
C PHE A 159 3.44 -3.49 12.37
N SER A 160 3.89 -2.43 11.70
CA SER A 160 3.29 -2.02 10.43
C SER A 160 3.93 -2.77 9.26
N PHE A 161 3.10 -3.54 8.55
CA PHE A 161 3.46 -4.18 7.28
C PHE A 161 3.65 -3.18 6.15
N ASP A 162 3.13 -1.97 6.31
CA ASP A 162 3.22 -0.92 5.33
C ASP A 162 4.46 -0.03 5.62
N SER A 163 5.52 -0.24 4.84
CA SER A 163 6.74 0.58 4.91
C SER A 163 6.50 2.08 4.65
N GLN A 164 5.40 2.47 4.00
CA GLN A 164 5.08 3.87 3.73
C GLN A 164 4.34 4.50 4.92
N ARG A 165 3.46 3.74 5.59
CA ARG A 165 2.85 4.13 6.88
C ARG A 165 3.89 4.36 7.96
N ALA A 166 4.92 3.53 7.96
CA ALA A 166 6.09 3.66 8.81
C ALA A 166 6.89 4.96 8.61
N VAL A 167 7.00 5.47 7.37
CA VAL A 167 7.97 6.53 7.03
C VAL A 167 7.35 7.93 7.05
N HIS A 168 6.11 8.12 6.59
CA HIS A 168 5.53 9.46 6.46
C HIS A 168 4.35 9.72 7.41
N GLY A 169 3.68 8.68 7.93
CA GLY A 169 2.44 8.84 8.71
C GLY A 169 1.28 9.37 7.85
N TRP A 170 0.04 9.13 8.26
CA TRP A 170 -1.14 9.51 7.47
C TRP A 170 -1.23 11.02 7.24
N GLU A 171 -0.92 11.80 8.28
CA GLU A 171 -1.03 13.27 8.27
C GLU A 171 -0.17 13.93 7.18
N LYS A 172 1.06 13.46 6.97
CA LYS A 172 1.91 13.99 5.89
C LYS A 172 1.37 13.60 4.52
N VAL A 173 0.90 12.37 4.37
CA VAL A 173 0.33 11.86 3.11
C VAL A 173 -0.91 12.65 2.75
N SER A 174 -1.84 12.86 3.68
CA SER A 174 -3.07 13.61 3.43
C SER A 174 -2.78 15.07 3.09
N ARG A 175 -1.88 15.74 3.83
CA ARG A 175 -1.41 17.11 3.51
C ARG A 175 -0.79 17.17 2.11
N ALA A 176 0.08 16.23 1.77
CA ALA A 176 0.72 16.19 0.45
C ALA A 176 -0.30 15.98 -0.69
N LEU A 177 -1.30 15.13 -0.50
CA LEU A 177 -2.38 14.92 -1.47
C LEU A 177 -3.23 16.18 -1.64
N LEU A 178 -3.59 16.86 -0.54
CA LEU A 178 -4.36 18.10 -0.60
C LEU A 178 -3.59 19.22 -1.31
N THR A 179 -2.29 19.39 -1.02
CA THR A 179 -1.43 20.34 -1.73
C THR A 179 -1.33 19.99 -3.21
N TYR A 180 -1.11 18.71 -3.56
CA TYR A 180 -1.09 18.27 -4.95
C TYR A 180 -2.39 18.63 -5.68
N LYS A 181 -3.55 18.33 -5.05
CA LYS A 181 -4.86 18.66 -5.60
C LYS A 181 -5.05 20.16 -5.80
N SER A 182 -4.58 20.99 -4.87
CA SER A 182 -4.64 22.44 -5.01
C SER A 182 -3.80 22.97 -6.18
N LEU A 183 -2.68 22.33 -6.49
CA LEU A 183 -1.77 22.76 -7.54
C LEU A 183 -2.16 22.22 -8.94
N HIS A 184 -2.64 20.98 -9.00
CA HIS A 184 -2.91 20.28 -10.26
C HIS A 184 -4.41 20.13 -10.58
N GLY A 185 -5.29 20.35 -9.60
CA GLY A 185 -6.75 20.21 -9.74
C GLY A 185 -7.27 18.77 -9.62
N ASP A 186 -6.39 17.77 -9.68
CA ASP A 186 -6.73 16.35 -9.56
C ASP A 186 -5.81 15.61 -8.57
N LEU A 187 -6.07 14.31 -8.39
CA LEU A 187 -5.25 13.39 -7.57
C LEU A 187 -4.62 12.28 -8.43
N LEU A 188 -4.41 12.53 -9.72
CA LEU A 188 -3.74 11.63 -10.65
C LEU A 188 -2.23 11.82 -10.57
N VAL A 189 -1.67 11.54 -9.39
CA VAL A 189 -0.22 11.69 -9.14
C VAL A 189 0.57 10.69 -9.99
N PRO A 190 1.55 11.13 -10.80
CA PRO A 190 2.46 10.26 -11.53
C PRO A 190 3.28 9.38 -10.58
N LYS A 191 3.59 8.14 -10.99
CA LYS A 191 4.31 7.18 -10.13
C LYS A 191 5.68 7.67 -9.66
N ASP A 192 6.40 8.39 -10.53
CA ASP A 192 7.74 8.89 -10.25
C ASP A 192 7.72 10.33 -9.67
N PHE A 193 6.54 10.84 -9.32
CA PHE A 193 6.41 12.18 -8.78
C PHE A 193 7.06 12.29 -7.40
N LEU A 194 8.03 13.21 -7.33
CA LEU A 194 8.74 13.60 -6.13
C LEU A 194 8.40 15.05 -5.82
N ILE A 195 8.05 15.32 -4.57
CA ILE A 195 7.70 16.68 -4.13
C ILE A 195 8.92 17.59 -4.27
N PRO A 196 8.85 18.65 -5.10
CA PRO A 196 9.97 19.55 -5.30
C PRO A 196 10.21 20.39 -4.04
N ASN A 197 11.45 20.85 -3.87
CA ASN A 197 11.78 21.87 -2.87
C ASN A 197 11.32 23.25 -3.36
N SER A 198 10.01 23.52 -3.23
CA SER A 198 9.36 24.78 -3.60
C SER A 198 8.62 25.38 -2.41
N THR A 199 8.39 26.70 -2.44
CA THR A 199 7.59 27.42 -1.44
C THR A 199 6.13 26.99 -1.38
N ASP A 200 5.65 26.29 -2.42
CA ASP A 200 4.28 25.77 -2.49
C ASP A 200 4.07 24.54 -1.59
N TRP A 201 5.16 23.91 -1.15
CA TRP A 201 5.15 22.73 -0.31
C TRP A 201 5.73 23.04 1.06
N ALA A 202 5.21 22.37 2.08
CA ALA A 202 5.80 22.45 3.40
C ALA A 202 7.17 21.75 3.41
N GLU A 203 8.12 22.32 4.16
CA GLU A 203 9.51 21.84 4.21
C GLU A 203 9.60 20.35 4.63
N ASP A 204 8.67 19.89 5.46
CA ASP A 204 8.58 18.50 5.93
C ASP A 204 8.04 17.50 4.89
N LEU A 205 7.51 18.00 3.77
CA LEU A 205 7.00 17.24 2.64
C LEU A 205 7.98 17.22 1.45
N CYS A 206 8.93 18.16 1.40
CA CYS A 206 9.93 18.23 0.34
C CYS A 206 10.65 16.88 0.18
N TYR A 207 10.89 16.50 -1.08
CA TYR A 207 11.54 15.24 -1.47
C TYR A 207 10.78 13.95 -1.16
N MET A 208 9.55 14.03 -0.64
CA MET A 208 8.69 12.88 -0.49
C MET A 208 8.32 12.29 -1.86
N GLN A 209 8.45 10.97 -2.01
CA GLN A 209 8.06 10.24 -3.22
C GLN A 209 6.55 9.98 -3.22
N LEU A 210 5.77 11.06 -3.33
CA LEU A 210 4.30 11.00 -3.27
C LEU A 210 3.72 10.06 -4.34
N GLY A 211 4.33 9.98 -5.53
CA GLY A 211 3.92 9.05 -6.57
C GLY A 211 3.98 7.57 -6.15
N VAL A 212 5.04 7.17 -5.45
CA VAL A 212 5.21 5.81 -4.91
C VAL A 212 4.22 5.54 -3.78
N THR A 213 3.95 6.54 -2.95
CA THR A 213 2.93 6.45 -1.91
C THR A 213 1.54 6.24 -2.52
N VAL A 214 1.18 7.00 -3.56
CA VAL A 214 -0.09 6.88 -4.30
C VAL A 214 -0.23 5.53 -5.00
N ASP A 215 0.84 5.05 -5.64
CA ASP A 215 0.89 3.71 -6.23
C ASP A 215 0.65 2.63 -5.17
N SER A 216 1.24 2.80 -3.99
CA SER A 216 1.03 1.88 -2.87
C SER A 216 -0.41 1.92 -2.34
N ILE A 217 -1.01 3.12 -2.21
CA ILE A 217 -2.42 3.30 -1.81
C ILE A 217 -3.33 2.52 -2.75
N ARG A 218 -3.06 2.57 -4.06
CA ARG A 218 -3.89 1.96 -5.10
C ARG A 218 -3.70 0.45 -5.20
N ASN A 219 -2.46 -0.03 -5.15
CA ASN A 219 -2.12 -1.41 -5.53
C ASN A 219 -1.83 -2.35 -4.34
N LYS A 220 -1.55 -1.83 -3.15
CA LYS A 220 -1.10 -2.63 -2.00
C LYS A 220 -2.10 -2.66 -0.85
N ALA A 221 -3.33 -2.19 -1.07
CA ALA A 221 -4.36 -1.96 -0.03
C ALA A 221 -3.80 -1.20 1.19
N CYS A 222 -2.75 -0.41 0.96
CA CYS A 222 -2.09 0.32 2.01
C CYS A 222 -2.99 1.53 2.33
N TRP A 223 -3.19 1.82 3.62
CA TRP A 223 -4.17 2.83 4.08
C TRP A 223 -5.65 2.50 3.87
N SER A 224 -6.04 1.23 3.85
CA SER A 224 -7.45 0.82 3.82
C SER A 224 -8.31 1.47 4.92
N THR A 225 -7.72 1.74 6.10
CA THR A 225 -8.39 2.45 7.21
C THR A 225 -8.80 3.89 6.87
N HIS A 226 -8.09 4.57 5.96
CA HIS A 226 -8.39 5.94 5.54
C HIS A 226 -9.03 5.99 4.15
N ARG A 227 -9.60 4.87 3.68
CA ARG A 227 -10.25 4.81 2.39
C ARG A 227 -11.38 5.85 2.25
N ALA A 228 -12.20 5.99 3.28
CA ALA A 228 -13.28 6.98 3.29
C ALA A 228 -12.75 8.41 3.18
N GLU A 229 -11.69 8.74 3.91
CA GLU A 229 -11.03 10.06 3.84
C GLU A 229 -10.43 10.31 2.44
N LEU A 230 -9.83 9.28 1.82
CA LEU A 230 -9.34 9.36 0.43
C LEU A 230 -10.47 9.67 -0.54
N GLU A 231 -11.58 8.94 -0.46
CA GLU A 231 -12.74 9.15 -1.31
C GLU A 231 -13.36 10.54 -1.09
N GLU A 232 -13.44 11.03 0.15
CA GLU A 232 -13.91 12.38 0.51
C GLU A 232 -13.00 13.47 -0.09
N MET A 233 -11.68 13.26 -0.09
CA MET A 233 -10.73 14.15 -0.77
C MET A 233 -10.86 14.11 -2.31
N GLY A 234 -11.67 13.22 -2.87
CA GLY A 234 -11.84 13.01 -4.31
C GLY A 234 -10.77 12.12 -4.93
N PHE A 235 -10.11 11.27 -4.14
CA PHE A 235 -9.13 10.31 -4.64
C PHE A 235 -9.82 9.17 -5.37
N SER A 236 -9.48 8.97 -6.64
CA SER A 236 -10.03 7.87 -7.43
C SER A 236 -9.16 6.61 -7.34
N PHE A 237 -9.83 5.49 -7.06
CA PHE A 237 -9.28 4.13 -7.14
C PHE A 237 -9.53 3.47 -8.50
N ASP A 238 -10.18 4.17 -9.44
CA ASP A 238 -10.52 3.61 -10.75
C ASP A 238 -9.28 3.51 -11.65
N SER A 239 -8.82 2.27 -11.85
CA SER A 239 -7.70 1.93 -12.73
C SER A 239 -7.85 2.47 -14.16
N GLN A 240 -9.08 2.57 -14.69
CA GLN A 240 -9.31 3.06 -16.05
C GLN A 240 -9.03 4.55 -16.14
N LEU A 241 -9.61 5.32 -15.20
CA LEU A 241 -9.38 6.76 -15.11
C LEU A 241 -7.90 7.10 -14.97
N ILE A 242 -7.15 6.30 -14.19
CA ILE A 242 -5.71 6.51 -14.01
C ILE A 242 -4.92 6.22 -15.29
N ARG A 243 -5.28 5.15 -16.02
CA ARG A 243 -4.54 4.73 -17.21
C ARG A 243 -4.73 5.67 -18.40
N HIS A 244 -5.96 6.10 -18.64
CA HIS A 244 -6.31 6.83 -19.86
C HIS A 244 -6.60 8.31 -19.60
N GLY A 245 -7.01 8.68 -18.38
CA GLY A 245 -7.55 10.00 -18.08
C GLY A 245 -8.94 10.18 -18.70
N TRP A 246 -9.76 11.01 -18.05
CA TRP A 246 -11.12 11.27 -18.53
C TRP A 246 -11.15 11.95 -19.90
N GLU A 247 -10.32 12.97 -20.11
CA GLU A 247 -10.34 13.76 -21.34
C GLU A 247 -10.03 12.96 -22.61
N LYS A 248 -9.12 11.96 -22.53
CA LYS A 248 -8.85 11.08 -23.67
C LYS A 248 -10.05 10.19 -23.98
N VAL A 249 -10.66 9.62 -22.95
CA VAL A 249 -11.82 8.71 -23.07
C VAL A 249 -13.02 9.48 -23.62
N LYS A 250 -13.28 10.68 -23.10
CA LYS A 250 -14.32 11.57 -23.58
C LYS A 250 -14.16 11.90 -25.06
N ARG A 251 -12.96 12.31 -25.50
CA ARG A 251 -12.68 12.56 -26.93
C ARG A 251 -12.90 11.31 -27.77
N ALA A 252 -12.45 10.15 -27.28
CA ALA A 252 -12.61 8.90 -28.00
C ALA A 252 -14.08 8.49 -28.16
N LEU A 253 -14.88 8.61 -27.10
CA LEU A 253 -16.33 8.32 -27.12
C LEU A 253 -17.09 9.30 -28.02
N LEU A 254 -16.79 10.60 -27.96
CA LEU A 254 -17.40 11.60 -28.84
C LEU A 254 -17.08 11.33 -30.31
N ARG A 255 -15.83 10.94 -30.61
CA ARG A 255 -15.43 10.59 -31.98
C ARG A 255 -16.12 9.32 -32.45
N TYR A 256 -16.22 8.30 -31.61
CA TYR A 256 -16.99 7.08 -31.92
C TYR A 256 -18.45 7.41 -32.26
N LYS A 257 -19.10 8.23 -31.43
CA LYS A 257 -20.48 8.69 -31.65
C LYS A 257 -20.64 9.43 -32.97
N SER A 258 -19.65 10.23 -33.37
CA SER A 258 -19.66 10.92 -34.66
C SER A 258 -19.54 9.98 -35.87
N LEU A 259 -18.93 8.80 -35.71
CA LEU A 259 -18.69 7.84 -36.79
C LEU A 259 -19.81 6.80 -36.91
N HIS A 260 -20.38 6.39 -35.78
CA HIS A 260 -21.36 5.29 -35.70
C HIS A 260 -22.76 5.75 -35.29
N GLU A 261 -22.95 7.05 -34.99
CA GLU A 261 -24.20 7.66 -34.50
C GLU A 261 -24.72 7.12 -33.16
N ASP A 262 -24.12 6.04 -32.64
CA ASP A 262 -24.40 5.47 -31.34
C ASP A 262 -23.15 5.45 -30.45
N LEU A 263 -23.34 5.04 -29.19
CA LEU A 263 -22.26 4.82 -28.24
C LEU A 263 -22.10 3.34 -27.87
N LEU A 264 -22.68 2.41 -28.66
CA LEU A 264 -22.65 0.97 -28.43
C LEU A 264 -21.32 0.37 -28.90
N VAL A 265 -20.23 0.84 -28.30
CA VAL A 265 -18.88 0.38 -28.63
C VAL A 265 -18.75 -1.13 -28.37
N PRO A 266 -18.41 -1.95 -29.38
CA PRO A 266 -18.12 -3.37 -29.20
C PRO A 266 -16.96 -3.58 -28.23
N ASN A 267 -17.01 -4.62 -27.41
CA ASN A 267 -16.01 -4.83 -26.34
C ASN A 267 -14.58 -5.07 -26.87
N ASP A 268 -14.45 -5.63 -28.06
CA ASP A 268 -13.21 -5.89 -28.78
C ASP A 268 -12.73 -4.69 -29.62
N PHE A 269 -13.48 -3.59 -29.65
CA PHE A 269 -13.12 -2.42 -30.44
C PHE A 269 -11.85 -1.75 -29.91
N VAL A 270 -10.84 -1.72 -30.77
CA VAL A 270 -9.58 -1.02 -30.58
C VAL A 270 -9.49 0.10 -31.61
N ILE A 271 -9.13 1.29 -31.16
CA ILE A 271 -9.01 2.46 -32.04
C ILE A 271 -7.93 2.17 -33.10
N PRO A 272 -8.30 2.13 -34.40
CA PRO A 272 -7.35 1.82 -35.47
C PRO A 272 -6.39 2.98 -35.71
N ASN A 273 -5.19 2.65 -36.20
CA ASN A 273 -4.25 3.66 -36.69
C ASN A 273 -4.82 4.24 -37.99
N GLY A 274 -5.23 5.50 -37.98
CA GLY A 274 -5.82 6.13 -39.15
C GLY A 274 -6.18 7.59 -38.93
N HIS A 275 -6.38 8.31 -40.05
CA HIS A 275 -6.68 9.74 -40.06
C HIS A 275 -7.98 10.12 -39.32
N ASP A 276 -8.89 9.16 -39.14
CA ASP A 276 -10.16 9.38 -38.42
C ASP A 276 -9.98 9.58 -36.92
N TRP A 277 -8.83 9.19 -36.36
CA TRP A 277 -8.56 9.24 -34.93
C TRP A 277 -7.27 10.02 -34.67
N ALA A 278 -7.25 10.78 -33.57
CA ALA A 278 -6.02 11.42 -33.12
C ALA A 278 -4.97 10.35 -32.77
N GLU A 279 -3.71 10.62 -33.13
CA GLU A 279 -2.60 9.66 -32.94
C GLU A 279 -2.44 9.21 -31.48
N ASP A 280 -2.78 10.10 -30.54
CA ASP A 280 -2.69 9.83 -29.10
C ASP A 280 -3.76 8.86 -28.56
N LEU A 281 -4.74 8.52 -29.40
CA LEU A 281 -5.82 7.58 -29.11
C LEU A 281 -5.62 6.22 -29.78
N TRP A 282 -4.69 6.12 -30.74
CA TRP A 282 -4.44 4.89 -31.48
C TRP A 282 -4.07 3.71 -30.56
N GLY A 283 -4.63 2.54 -30.85
CA GLY A 283 -4.43 1.33 -30.05
C GLY A 283 -5.14 1.32 -28.69
N MET A 284 -5.90 2.37 -28.34
CA MET A 284 -6.72 2.36 -27.14
C MET A 284 -7.87 1.37 -27.29
N GLN A 285 -8.02 0.48 -26.30
CA GLN A 285 -9.11 -0.50 -26.23
C GLN A 285 -10.40 0.18 -25.73
N LEU A 286 -10.96 1.07 -26.56
CA LEU A 286 -12.13 1.87 -26.23
C LEU A 286 -13.34 0.97 -25.88
N GLY A 287 -13.47 -0.19 -26.51
CA GLY A 287 -14.49 -1.19 -26.20
C GLY A 287 -14.46 -1.67 -24.76
N VAL A 288 -13.27 -2.02 -24.27
CA VAL A 288 -13.05 -2.45 -22.88
C VAL A 288 -13.37 -1.31 -21.91
N THR A 289 -12.93 -0.08 -22.24
CA THR A 289 -13.22 1.10 -21.42
C THR A 289 -14.72 1.37 -21.35
N ALA A 290 -15.44 1.33 -22.48
CA ALA A 290 -16.89 1.51 -22.52
C ALA A 290 -17.63 0.42 -21.74
N SER A 291 -17.20 -0.84 -21.85
CA SER A 291 -17.72 -1.95 -21.05
C SER A 291 -17.48 -1.76 -19.55
N HIS A 292 -16.32 -1.24 -19.15
CA HIS A 292 -16.04 -0.93 -17.74
C HIS A 292 -16.89 0.24 -17.21
N ILE A 293 -17.16 1.26 -18.02
CA ILE A 293 -18.08 2.34 -17.65
C ILE A 293 -19.48 1.76 -17.38
N ARG A 294 -19.99 0.90 -18.26
CA ARG A 294 -21.31 0.27 -18.12
C ARG A 294 -21.43 -0.69 -16.94
N ASN A 295 -20.45 -1.59 -16.80
CA ASN A 295 -20.57 -2.75 -15.92
C ASN A 295 -19.86 -2.60 -14.57
N LYS A 296 -18.85 -1.73 -14.48
CA LYS A 296 -17.96 -1.63 -13.30
C LYS A 296 -17.99 -0.25 -12.64
N SER A 297 -18.89 0.64 -13.08
CA SER A 297 -19.00 2.02 -12.58
C SER A 297 -17.68 2.80 -12.67
N SER A 298 -16.81 2.45 -13.63
CA SER A 298 -15.62 3.25 -13.93
C SER A 298 -16.05 4.65 -14.37
N TYR A 299 -15.25 5.67 -14.05
CA TYR A 299 -15.55 7.09 -14.29
C TYR A 299 -16.83 7.59 -13.60
N SER A 300 -17.20 7.01 -12.45
CA SER A 300 -18.40 7.41 -11.69
C SER A 300 -18.45 8.91 -11.36
N THR A 301 -17.32 9.56 -11.13
CA THR A 301 -17.22 11.02 -10.92
C THR A 301 -17.72 11.83 -12.13
N PHE A 302 -17.64 11.27 -13.34
CA PHE A 302 -18.03 11.90 -14.60
C PHE A 302 -19.38 11.40 -15.12
N LYS A 303 -20.16 10.68 -14.29
CA LYS A 303 -21.48 10.17 -14.65
C LYS A 303 -22.40 11.24 -15.27
N PRO A 304 -22.48 12.49 -14.76
CA PRO A 304 -23.32 13.51 -15.40
C PRO A 304 -22.89 13.84 -16.84
N GLN A 305 -21.58 13.86 -17.12
CA GLN A 305 -21.06 14.12 -18.48
C GLN A 305 -21.31 12.92 -19.41
N LEU A 306 -21.25 11.69 -18.88
CA LEU A 306 -21.60 10.47 -19.61
C LEU A 306 -23.08 10.46 -19.99
N GLU A 307 -23.96 10.82 -19.06
CA GLU A 307 -25.40 10.93 -19.31
C GLU A 307 -25.70 12.04 -20.34
N GLU A 308 -25.05 13.20 -20.24
CA GLU A 308 -25.20 14.31 -21.18
C GLU A 308 -24.83 13.93 -22.62
N MET A 309 -23.78 13.13 -22.80
CA MET A 309 -23.39 12.64 -24.13
C MET A 309 -24.26 11.48 -24.63
N GLY A 310 -25.22 11.01 -23.84
CA GLY A 310 -26.11 9.88 -24.17
C GLY A 310 -25.46 8.51 -23.96
N PHE A 311 -24.47 8.43 -23.09
CA PHE A 311 -23.84 7.16 -22.68
C PHE A 311 -24.66 6.56 -21.52
N SER A 312 -25.57 5.64 -21.83
CA SER A 312 -26.36 4.87 -20.87
C SER A 312 -25.81 3.47 -20.65
#